data_AF-A0A537ELT5-F1
#
_entry.id   AF-A0A537ELT5-F1
#
_cell.length_a   1.000
_cell.length_b   1.000
_cell.length_c   1.000
_cell.angle_alpha   90.00
_cell.angle_beta   90.00
_cell.angle_gamma   90.00
#
_symmetry.space_group_name_H-M   'P 1'
#
loop_
_entity.id
_entity.type
_entity.pdbx_description
1 polymer ?
#
loop_
_entity_poly.entity_id
_entity_poly.type
_entity_poly.pdbx_seq_one_letter_code
_entity_poly.pdbx_strand_id
1 'polypeptide(L)'
;MTILACSVLIAMIMYTHPGIASPVPTANSPTGALASWNPNVNCTPVLVTIEQIIGNQSSPLGGATLGGSMFNPGTTSPYGQENTKRWLSPTSSTPPGWISPGQPCTMTNANGQVVSAFVQINGVQRGYRNEEDWNSSFMPVNGGTKYPNGPQSDSTFNIFTPGYGICDSSNTTGCMHNIHVEIDHDWKGASYCGPYTSCDNNTLVGQTTAFLTGLDVQGFVFWDQDRVDEATHNFSGWELHPLTAWRVPYWAPDFHLSASASNLGVLAGQSASSTITVNTFNLFSGNVSFSTAISPASNASTVGAAPTASMTPSSVALPSNGFYIAYSQLTVTTAVPSAGNYIVVVSGTSGNLTRSVSVTVNIMDFSIAASPTSLSIPIGSSGTSTLTLTSFNGFSGNVSLAAQVTPASITAGLSPVNPSASLSSSSMTLQSNGTNSATLAVSASLLTTPGTYIVTITASNGGVTRTTTVTVAVTATPLGV
;
A
#
# COMPACT_ATOMS: atom_id res chain seq x y z
N MET A 1 -31.78 -5.09 78.23
CA MET A 1 -32.04 -4.38 76.96
C MET A 1 -31.01 -4.84 75.96
N THR A 2 -31.38 -5.82 75.14
CA THR A 2 -30.54 -6.44 74.13
C THR A 2 -31.33 -6.37 72.83
N ILE A 3 -30.80 -5.62 71.86
CA ILE A 3 -31.46 -5.34 70.59
C ILE A 3 -31.35 -6.57 69.69
N LEU A 4 -32.51 -6.96 69.16
CA LEU A 4 -32.77 -8.07 68.27
C LEU A 4 -32.31 -7.71 66.86
N ALA A 5 -31.42 -8.49 66.24
CA ALA A 5 -31.11 -8.41 64.82
C ALA A 5 -31.66 -9.67 64.13
N CYS A 6 -32.63 -9.45 63.24
CA CYS A 6 -33.34 -10.46 62.47
C CYS A 6 -32.47 -10.88 61.27
N SER A 7 -32.12 -12.16 61.18
CA SER A 7 -31.36 -12.74 60.06
C SER A 7 -32.31 -13.29 59.01
N VAL A 8 -32.35 -12.68 57.82
CA VAL A 8 -33.03 -13.25 56.64
C VAL A 8 -32.01 -14.07 55.85
N LEU A 9 -32.25 -15.38 55.77
CA LEU A 9 -31.47 -16.33 54.98
C LEU A 9 -32.02 -16.35 53.55
N ILE A 10 -31.31 -15.75 52.58
CA ILE A 10 -31.58 -15.93 51.15
C ILE A 10 -30.67 -17.07 50.66
N ALA A 11 -31.27 -18.23 50.37
CA ALA A 11 -30.59 -19.32 49.70
C ALA A 11 -30.46 -19.00 48.21
N MET A 12 -29.26 -18.63 47.74
CA MET A 12 -28.92 -18.66 46.32
C MET A 12 -28.62 -20.10 45.91
N ILE A 13 -29.53 -20.71 45.16
CA ILE A 13 -29.27 -21.97 44.45
C ILE A 13 -28.43 -21.61 43.22
N MET A 14 -27.11 -21.84 43.30
CA MET A 14 -26.25 -21.82 42.11
C MET A 14 -26.47 -23.13 41.33
N TYR A 15 -27.15 -23.04 40.18
CA TYR A 15 -27.11 -24.09 39.17
C TYR A 15 -25.73 -24.07 38.50
N THR A 16 -24.81 -24.91 38.97
CA THR A 16 -23.60 -25.23 38.21
C THR A 16 -23.99 -26.14 37.04
N HIS A 17 -24.09 -25.59 35.84
CA HIS A 17 -24.09 -26.37 34.61
C HIS A 17 -22.69 -26.98 34.43
N PRO A 18 -22.54 -28.30 34.21
CA PRO A 18 -21.26 -28.88 33.82
C PRO A 18 -21.03 -28.52 32.35
N GLY A 19 -20.42 -27.37 32.11
CA GLY A 19 -19.86 -27.03 30.82
C GLY A 19 -18.70 -27.97 30.53
N ILE A 20 -18.92 -28.90 29.60
CA ILE A 20 -17.83 -29.67 28.99
C ILE A 20 -16.95 -28.64 28.27
N ALA A 21 -15.73 -28.44 28.77
CA ALA A 21 -14.72 -27.65 28.08
C ALA A 21 -14.39 -28.35 26.75
N SER A 22 -14.93 -27.83 25.64
CA SER A 22 -14.48 -28.21 24.31
C SER A 22 -13.00 -27.85 24.16
N PRO A 23 -12.19 -28.68 23.49
CA PRO A 23 -10.76 -28.45 23.37
C PRO A 23 -10.49 -27.13 22.65
N VAL A 24 -9.71 -26.28 23.31
CA VAL A 24 -9.11 -25.07 22.75
C VAL A 24 -8.30 -25.47 21.51
N PRO A 25 -8.61 -24.98 20.30
CA PRO A 25 -7.75 -25.20 19.15
C PRO A 25 -6.40 -24.55 19.43
N THR A 26 -5.35 -25.36 19.40
CA THR A 26 -3.96 -24.93 19.51
C THR A 26 -3.65 -23.84 18.51
N ALA A 27 -3.01 -22.76 18.98
CA ALA A 27 -2.55 -21.65 18.17
C ALA A 27 -1.59 -22.14 17.07
N ASN A 28 -2.03 -22.10 15.81
CA ASN A 28 -1.14 -22.26 14.66
C ASN A 28 -0.66 -20.88 14.18
N SER A 29 0.66 -20.71 14.21
CA SER A 29 1.39 -19.72 13.40
C SER A 29 1.38 -20.15 11.90
N PRO A 30 1.73 -19.25 10.96
CA PRO A 30 1.15 -19.20 9.61
C PRO A 30 1.91 -20.04 8.58
N THR A 31 1.52 -21.29 8.37
CA THR A 31 1.77 -22.01 7.10
C THR A 31 0.60 -22.91 6.68
N GLY A 32 -0.55 -22.82 7.36
CA GLY A 32 -1.79 -23.49 6.95
C GLY A 32 -2.60 -22.60 6.02
N ALA A 33 -3.22 -23.18 4.99
CA ALA A 33 -4.25 -22.48 4.22
C ALA A 33 -5.33 -21.96 5.18
N LEU A 34 -5.78 -20.71 4.99
CA LEU A 34 -6.85 -20.14 5.79
C LEU A 34 -8.14 -20.93 5.56
N ALA A 35 -9.00 -21.00 6.56
CA ALA A 35 -10.28 -21.70 6.47
C ALA A 35 -11.41 -20.76 6.89
N SER A 36 -12.60 -20.98 6.31
CA SER A 36 -13.81 -20.32 6.77
C SER A 36 -14.09 -20.68 8.23
N TRP A 37 -14.46 -19.69 9.03
CA TRP A 37 -14.96 -19.88 10.40
C TRP A 37 -16.46 -20.17 10.41
N ASN A 38 -17.19 -19.83 9.35
CA ASN A 38 -18.58 -20.21 9.17
C ASN A 38 -18.65 -21.54 8.41
N PRO A 39 -19.15 -22.63 9.02
CA PRO A 39 -19.23 -23.95 8.38
C PRO A 39 -20.16 -23.98 7.16
N ASN A 40 -21.03 -22.97 7.00
CA ASN A 40 -21.92 -22.85 5.85
C ASN A 40 -21.25 -22.15 4.65
N VAL A 41 -20.00 -21.73 4.80
CA VAL A 41 -19.20 -21.11 3.74
C VAL A 41 -18.08 -22.04 3.33
N ASN A 42 -18.21 -22.63 2.14
CA ASN A 42 -17.22 -23.57 1.60
C ASN A 42 -16.10 -22.88 0.80
N CYS A 43 -15.88 -21.58 1.06
CA CYS A 43 -14.85 -20.78 0.39
C CYS A 43 -13.58 -20.71 1.24
N THR A 44 -12.43 -20.66 0.58
CA THR A 44 -11.14 -20.40 1.23
C THR A 44 -10.88 -18.89 1.23
N PRO A 45 -10.76 -18.24 2.39
CA PRO A 45 -10.55 -16.82 2.43
C PRO A 45 -9.13 -16.46 2.00
N VAL A 46 -8.96 -15.26 1.45
CA VAL A 46 -7.66 -14.62 1.30
C VAL A 46 -7.48 -13.57 2.41
N LEU A 47 -6.31 -13.55 3.05
CA LEU A 47 -5.98 -12.52 4.04
C LEU A 47 -5.67 -11.21 3.32
N VAL A 48 -6.40 -10.15 3.67
CA VAL A 48 -6.26 -8.80 3.10
C VAL A 48 -6.44 -7.74 4.18
N THR A 49 -6.13 -6.49 3.85
CA THR A 49 -6.51 -5.29 4.62
C THR A 49 -7.72 -4.59 4.02
N ILE A 50 -8.32 -3.65 4.76
CA ILE A 50 -9.40 -2.79 4.24
C ILE A 50 -8.92 -2.03 3.00
N GLU A 51 -7.72 -1.47 3.05
CA GLU A 51 -7.12 -0.68 1.96
C GLU A 51 -6.87 -1.50 0.70
N GLN A 52 -6.56 -2.79 0.83
CA GLN A 52 -6.48 -3.69 -0.32
C GLN A 52 -7.84 -3.94 -0.96
N ILE A 53 -8.91 -3.97 -0.16
CA ILE A 53 -10.28 -4.12 -0.65
C ILE A 53 -10.77 -2.85 -1.33
N ILE A 54 -10.62 -1.70 -0.69
CA ILE A 54 -11.21 -0.46 -1.21
C ILE A 54 -10.30 0.25 -2.24
N GLY A 55 -9.00 -0.04 -2.22
CA GLY A 55 -8.04 0.47 -3.20
C GLY A 55 -7.46 1.84 -2.89
N ASN A 56 -6.92 2.49 -3.93
CA ASN A 56 -6.12 3.72 -3.78
C ASN A 56 -6.71 4.96 -4.47
N GLN A 57 -7.96 4.90 -4.93
CA GLN A 57 -8.65 6.02 -5.57
C GLN A 57 -9.80 6.48 -4.68
N SER A 58 -9.86 7.79 -4.42
CA SER A 58 -10.91 8.43 -3.62
C SER A 58 -11.81 9.31 -4.50
N SER A 59 -13.09 9.37 -4.13
CA SER A 59 -14.07 10.32 -4.68
C SER A 59 -13.83 11.73 -4.11
N PRO A 60 -14.48 12.78 -4.66
CA PRO A 60 -14.44 14.12 -4.07
C PRO A 60 -14.98 14.19 -2.63
N LEU A 61 -15.80 13.22 -2.21
CA LEU A 61 -16.31 13.09 -0.84
C LEU A 61 -15.34 12.34 0.09
N GLY A 62 -14.22 11.84 -0.45
CA GLY A 62 -13.15 11.18 0.30
C GLY A 62 -13.24 9.66 0.38
N GLY A 63 -14.39 9.06 0.07
CA GLY A 63 -14.56 7.61 0.09
C GLY A 63 -14.05 6.92 -1.17
N ALA A 64 -13.86 5.61 -1.09
CA ALA A 64 -13.20 4.85 -2.15
C ALA A 64 -14.07 4.64 -3.40
N THR A 65 -13.45 4.72 -4.57
CA THR A 65 -14.12 4.48 -5.86
C THR A 65 -14.04 3.01 -6.29
N LEU A 66 -14.95 2.61 -7.19
CA LEU A 66 -14.94 1.27 -7.81
C LEU A 66 -13.58 0.97 -8.47
N GLY A 67 -13.06 1.93 -9.25
CA GLY A 67 -11.87 1.76 -10.08
C GLY A 67 -10.56 1.61 -9.31
N GLY A 68 -10.50 2.04 -8.04
CA GLY A 68 -9.30 1.96 -7.22
C GLY A 68 -8.97 0.56 -6.72
N SER A 69 -9.97 -0.33 -6.66
CA SER A 69 -9.87 -1.63 -6.02
C SER A 69 -9.38 -2.74 -6.96
N MET A 70 -8.58 -3.65 -6.41
CA MET A 70 -8.24 -4.91 -7.08
C MET A 70 -9.42 -5.88 -7.23
N PHE A 71 -10.52 -5.61 -6.52
CA PHE A 71 -11.77 -6.36 -6.58
C PHE A 71 -12.79 -5.75 -7.55
N ASN A 72 -12.52 -4.65 -8.25
CA ASN A 72 -13.42 -4.14 -9.29
C ASN A 72 -13.80 -5.27 -10.29
N PRO A 73 -15.09 -5.61 -10.52
CA PRO A 73 -16.30 -4.83 -10.22
C PRO A 73 -17.08 -5.19 -8.93
N GLY A 74 -16.51 -5.97 -8.02
CA GLY A 74 -17.22 -6.61 -6.92
C GLY A 74 -17.79 -7.97 -7.33
N THR A 75 -18.24 -8.77 -6.36
CA THR A 75 -18.96 -10.01 -6.67
C THR A 75 -20.24 -9.72 -7.44
N THR A 76 -20.52 -10.51 -8.47
CA THR A 76 -21.71 -10.37 -9.33
C THR A 76 -22.47 -11.69 -9.43
N SER A 77 -23.77 -11.62 -9.73
CA SER A 77 -24.59 -12.78 -10.08
C SER A 77 -25.39 -12.54 -11.36
N PRO A 78 -25.83 -13.62 -12.03
CA PRO A 78 -26.77 -13.53 -13.16
C PRO A 78 -28.15 -12.97 -12.78
N TYR A 79 -28.47 -12.88 -11.48
CA TYR A 79 -29.78 -12.47 -10.98
C TYR A 79 -29.82 -11.02 -10.52
N GLY A 80 -28.73 -10.26 -10.75
CA GLY A 80 -28.64 -8.84 -10.42
C GLY A 80 -28.05 -8.55 -9.04
N GLN A 81 -27.78 -7.28 -8.79
CA GLN A 81 -27.00 -6.80 -7.65
C GLN A 81 -27.65 -7.11 -6.30
N GLU A 82 -28.94 -6.79 -6.13
CA GLU A 82 -29.70 -7.08 -4.91
C GLU A 82 -29.74 -8.57 -4.55
N ASN A 83 -29.87 -9.45 -5.55
CA ASN A 83 -29.83 -10.88 -5.30
C ASN A 83 -28.42 -11.38 -4.95
N THR A 84 -27.37 -10.67 -5.40
CA THR A 84 -25.98 -11.05 -5.17
C THR A 84 -25.56 -10.82 -3.72
N LYS A 85 -25.94 -9.69 -3.10
CA LYS A 85 -25.53 -9.41 -1.72
C LYS A 85 -26.24 -10.30 -0.69
N ARG A 86 -27.47 -10.74 -1.00
CA ARG A 86 -28.33 -11.55 -0.11
C ARG A 86 -28.25 -13.06 -0.35
N TRP A 87 -27.48 -13.52 -1.33
CA TRP A 87 -27.52 -14.92 -1.77
C TRP A 87 -26.98 -15.88 -0.70
N LEU A 88 -27.74 -16.93 -0.38
CA LEU A 88 -27.27 -17.97 0.52
C LEU A 88 -26.27 -18.91 -0.16
N SER A 89 -25.28 -19.38 0.60
CA SER A 89 -24.37 -20.46 0.18
C SER A 89 -25.11 -21.81 0.08
N PRO A 90 -24.77 -22.70 -0.87
CA PRO A 90 -25.40 -24.02 -0.99
C PRO A 90 -25.00 -24.94 0.17
N THR A 91 -25.94 -25.20 1.07
CA THR A 91 -25.76 -26.07 2.24
C THR A 91 -26.96 -26.99 2.41
N SER A 92 -26.91 -27.93 3.36
CA SER A 92 -28.09 -28.72 3.74
C SER A 92 -29.20 -27.89 4.40
N SER A 93 -28.90 -26.66 4.82
CA SER A 93 -29.82 -25.73 5.47
C SER A 93 -30.40 -24.67 4.52
N THR A 94 -30.13 -24.72 3.21
CA THR A 94 -30.74 -23.78 2.28
C THR A 94 -32.27 -23.94 2.22
N PRO A 95 -33.04 -22.84 2.22
CA PRO A 95 -34.50 -22.92 2.17
C PRO A 95 -35.02 -23.53 0.85
N PRO A 96 -36.22 -24.16 0.88
CA PRO A 96 -36.89 -24.61 -0.34
C PRO A 96 -37.10 -23.46 -1.33
N GLY A 97 -36.86 -23.72 -2.61
CA GLY A 97 -36.98 -22.73 -3.69
C GLY A 97 -35.74 -21.87 -3.91
N TRP A 98 -34.66 -22.09 -3.15
CA TRP A 98 -33.35 -21.47 -3.39
C TRP A 98 -32.84 -21.78 -4.81
N ILE A 99 -32.23 -20.78 -5.44
CA ILE A 99 -31.72 -20.83 -6.80
C ILE A 99 -30.19 -20.90 -6.78
N SER A 100 -29.61 -21.87 -7.52
CA SER A 100 -28.17 -22.06 -7.70
C SER A 100 -27.52 -20.96 -8.57
N PRO A 101 -26.20 -20.67 -8.44
CA PRO A 101 -25.17 -21.32 -7.59
C PRO A 101 -24.97 -20.83 -6.15
N GLY A 102 -25.51 -19.68 -5.74
CA GLY A 102 -25.16 -19.06 -4.46
C GLY A 102 -23.96 -18.11 -4.56
N GLN A 103 -23.50 -17.63 -3.40
CA GLN A 103 -22.36 -16.73 -3.33
C GLN A 103 -21.10 -17.35 -3.94
N PRO A 104 -20.46 -16.69 -4.93
CA PRO A 104 -19.30 -17.26 -5.60
C PRO A 104 -18.06 -17.17 -4.70
N CYS A 105 -17.26 -18.23 -4.64
CA CYS A 105 -15.97 -18.19 -3.91
C CYS A 105 -14.89 -17.39 -4.63
N THR A 106 -15.04 -17.16 -5.93
CA THR A 106 -14.08 -16.44 -6.77
C THR A 106 -14.79 -15.48 -7.69
N MET A 107 -14.10 -14.43 -8.08
CA MET A 107 -14.56 -13.44 -9.06
C MET A 107 -13.44 -13.08 -10.03
N THR A 108 -13.83 -12.63 -11.22
CA THR A 108 -12.88 -12.10 -12.21
C THR A 108 -12.85 -10.58 -12.09
N ASN A 109 -11.68 -10.02 -11.77
CA ASN A 109 -11.54 -8.57 -11.68
C ASN A 109 -11.40 -7.90 -13.05
N ALA A 110 -11.41 -6.57 -13.08
CA ALA A 110 -11.33 -5.75 -14.30
C ALA A 110 -10.05 -5.98 -15.13
N ASN A 111 -9.00 -6.55 -14.52
CA ASN A 111 -7.76 -6.93 -15.19
C ASN A 111 -7.79 -8.37 -15.74
N GLY A 112 -8.91 -9.07 -15.63
CA GLY A 112 -9.08 -10.46 -16.06
C GLY A 112 -8.49 -11.50 -15.09
N GLN A 113 -8.13 -11.11 -13.86
CA GLN A 113 -7.56 -12.01 -12.86
C GLN A 113 -8.68 -12.68 -12.05
N VAL A 114 -8.54 -13.99 -11.80
CA VAL A 114 -9.42 -14.71 -10.87
C VAL A 114 -8.89 -14.49 -9.45
N VAL A 115 -9.68 -13.83 -8.61
CA VAL A 115 -9.37 -13.57 -7.19
C VAL A 115 -10.41 -14.20 -6.29
N SER A 116 -10.06 -14.50 -5.04
CA SER A 116 -11.05 -14.97 -4.06
C SER A 116 -12.03 -13.84 -3.76
N ALA A 117 -13.32 -14.13 -3.83
CA ALA A 117 -14.38 -13.21 -3.42
C ALA A 117 -14.58 -13.18 -1.90
N PHE A 118 -14.05 -14.19 -1.21
CA PHE A 118 -14.15 -14.35 0.23
C PHE A 118 -12.84 -13.93 0.91
N VAL A 119 -12.93 -13.02 1.87
CA VAL A 119 -11.78 -12.37 2.48
C VAL A 119 -11.76 -12.57 3.99
N GLN A 120 -10.56 -12.52 4.56
CA GLN A 120 -10.32 -12.38 6.00
C GLN A 120 -9.56 -11.08 6.25
N ILE A 121 -10.01 -10.29 7.23
CA ILE A 121 -9.31 -9.10 7.71
C ILE A 121 -9.07 -9.28 9.20
N ASN A 122 -7.84 -9.07 9.66
CA ASN A 122 -7.49 -9.23 11.06
C ASN A 122 -7.32 -7.88 11.75
N GLY A 123 -7.73 -7.79 13.01
CA GLY A 123 -7.46 -6.66 13.88
C GLY A 123 -8.14 -5.34 13.46
N VAL A 124 -9.31 -5.38 12.83
CA VAL A 124 -10.11 -4.17 12.59
C VAL A 124 -10.82 -3.74 13.87
N GLN A 125 -11.25 -2.48 13.94
CA GLN A 125 -12.22 -2.04 14.93
C GLN A 125 -13.60 -1.93 14.28
N ARG A 126 -14.66 -1.95 15.09
CA ARG A 126 -16.03 -1.72 14.61
C ARG A 126 -16.66 -0.49 15.23
N GLY A 127 -17.57 0.14 14.49
CA GLY A 127 -18.45 1.19 14.97
C GLY A 127 -19.60 0.64 15.82
N TYR A 128 -20.57 1.51 16.11
CA TYR A 128 -21.84 1.08 16.70
C TYR A 128 -22.60 0.21 15.71
N ARG A 129 -23.15 -0.89 16.24
CA ARG A 129 -23.99 -1.83 15.48
C ARG A 129 -25.43 -1.36 15.51
N ASN A 130 -26.03 -1.25 14.32
CA ASN A 130 -27.42 -0.92 14.11
C ASN A 130 -28.17 -2.14 13.53
N GLU A 131 -29.50 -2.05 13.53
CA GLU A 131 -30.37 -3.02 12.88
C GLU A 131 -31.21 -2.28 11.84
N GLU A 132 -31.18 -2.74 10.59
CA GLU A 132 -31.94 -2.15 9.49
C GLU A 132 -32.47 -3.23 8.54
N ASP A 133 -33.14 -2.83 7.45
CA ASP A 133 -33.74 -3.73 6.46
C ASP A 133 -34.50 -4.94 7.04
N TRP A 134 -35.49 -4.65 7.87
CA TRP A 134 -36.34 -5.67 8.47
C TRP A 134 -37.20 -6.37 7.43
N ASN A 135 -37.11 -7.70 7.39
CA ASN A 135 -37.94 -8.54 6.56
C ASN A 135 -38.48 -9.74 7.35
N SER A 136 -39.51 -10.41 6.82
CA SER A 136 -40.12 -11.59 7.44
C SER A 136 -40.04 -12.83 6.56
N SER A 137 -39.45 -12.72 5.37
CA SER A 137 -39.33 -13.79 4.38
C SER A 137 -38.02 -13.68 3.62
N PHE A 138 -37.48 -14.81 3.19
CA PHE A 138 -36.31 -14.85 2.31
C PHE A 138 -36.55 -14.07 1.02
N MET A 139 -35.48 -13.55 0.44
CA MET A 139 -35.51 -13.01 -0.92
C MET A 139 -35.95 -14.09 -1.93
N PRO A 140 -36.53 -13.70 -3.08
CA PRO A 140 -36.97 -14.66 -4.09
C PRO A 140 -35.86 -15.62 -4.55
N VAL A 141 -34.61 -15.15 -4.65
CA VAL A 141 -33.45 -16.00 -5.01
C VAL A 141 -33.16 -17.09 -3.97
N ASN A 142 -33.57 -16.85 -2.72
CA ASN A 142 -33.47 -17.77 -1.59
C ASN A 142 -34.80 -18.51 -1.31
N GLY A 143 -35.74 -18.48 -2.26
CA GLY A 143 -36.98 -19.25 -2.24
C GLY A 143 -38.23 -18.51 -1.72
N GLY A 144 -38.10 -17.28 -1.22
CA GLY A 144 -39.27 -16.45 -0.90
C GLY A 144 -40.10 -16.88 0.31
N THR A 145 -39.68 -17.91 1.04
CA THR A 145 -40.46 -18.47 2.17
C THR A 145 -40.30 -17.63 3.44
N LYS A 146 -41.23 -17.76 4.40
CA LYS A 146 -41.13 -17.03 5.68
C LYS A 146 -39.91 -17.50 6.49
N TYR A 147 -39.28 -16.57 7.19
CA TYR A 147 -38.21 -16.92 8.12
C TYR A 147 -38.74 -17.83 9.24
N PRO A 148 -38.07 -18.97 9.54
CA PRO A 148 -38.54 -19.94 10.53
C PRO A 148 -38.66 -19.35 11.95
N ASN A 149 -37.77 -18.42 12.30
CA ASN A 149 -37.63 -17.87 13.65
C ASN A 149 -38.19 -16.43 13.78
N GLY A 150 -39.08 -16.05 12.86
CA GLY A 150 -39.66 -14.70 12.82
C GLY A 150 -38.80 -13.67 12.08
N PRO A 151 -39.27 -12.40 12.03
CA PRO A 151 -38.61 -11.34 11.28
C PRO A 151 -37.14 -11.16 11.64
N GLN A 152 -36.31 -10.90 10.63
CA GLN A 152 -34.88 -10.63 10.75
C GLN A 152 -34.55 -9.26 10.15
N SER A 153 -33.50 -8.63 10.67
CA SER A 153 -32.90 -7.40 10.14
C SER A 153 -31.50 -7.67 9.65
N ASP A 154 -30.97 -6.79 8.80
CA ASP A 154 -29.54 -6.67 8.58
C ASP A 154 -28.92 -6.07 9.85
N SER A 155 -27.78 -6.60 10.31
CA SER A 155 -26.98 -5.88 11.33
C SER A 155 -25.81 -5.22 10.68
N THR A 156 -25.76 -3.90 10.83
CA THR A 156 -24.84 -3.08 10.04
C THR A 156 -23.95 -2.28 10.96
N PHE A 157 -22.70 -2.14 10.53
CA PHE A 157 -21.71 -1.31 11.18
C PHE A 157 -20.55 -1.08 10.21
N ASN A 158 -19.77 -0.04 10.45
CA ASN A 158 -18.50 0.12 9.77
C ASN A 158 -17.41 -0.63 10.53
N ILE A 159 -16.49 -1.26 9.81
CA ILE A 159 -15.19 -1.66 10.34
C ILE A 159 -14.11 -0.75 9.80
N PHE A 160 -13.05 -0.55 10.59
CA PHE A 160 -11.99 0.36 10.21
C PHE A 160 -10.62 -0.07 10.71
N THR A 161 -9.62 0.35 9.95
CA THR A 161 -8.22 0.17 10.31
C THR A 161 -7.96 1.01 11.57
N PRO A 162 -7.58 0.38 12.69
CA PRO A 162 -7.52 1.07 13.98
C PRO A 162 -6.67 2.33 13.91
N GLY A 163 -7.27 3.45 14.29
CA GLY A 163 -6.70 4.79 14.49
C GLY A 163 -6.53 5.71 13.28
N TYR A 164 -7.04 5.36 12.10
CA TYR A 164 -7.24 6.31 11.00
C TYR A 164 -8.50 7.19 11.20
N GLY A 165 -9.18 7.01 12.33
CA GLY A 165 -10.41 7.72 12.69
C GLY A 165 -11.62 7.16 11.97
N ILE A 166 -12.78 7.73 12.31
CA ILE A 166 -14.06 7.43 11.66
C ILE A 166 -14.13 8.28 10.38
N CYS A 167 -14.71 7.73 9.32
CA CYS A 167 -15.09 8.54 8.16
C CYS A 167 -16.17 9.55 8.56
N ASP A 168 -15.89 10.84 8.37
CA ASP A 168 -16.87 11.90 8.47
C ASP A 168 -16.51 13.06 7.53
N SER A 169 -17.39 14.06 7.43
CA SER A 169 -17.19 15.22 6.53
C SER A 169 -15.98 16.08 6.87
N SER A 170 -15.39 15.92 8.07
CA SER A 170 -14.19 16.61 8.52
C SER A 170 -12.92 15.75 8.45
N ASN A 171 -13.06 14.42 8.33
CA ASN A 171 -11.99 13.44 8.21
C ASN A 171 -12.17 12.54 6.98
N THR A 172 -12.00 13.11 5.80
CA THR A 172 -12.06 12.38 4.52
C THR A 172 -10.91 11.39 4.35
N THR A 173 -9.78 11.59 5.07
CA THR A 173 -8.69 10.61 5.09
C THR A 173 -9.13 9.31 5.75
N GLY A 174 -9.92 9.38 6.83
CA GLY A 174 -10.49 8.21 7.50
C GLY A 174 -11.38 7.37 6.59
N CYS A 175 -12.06 7.97 5.61
CA CYS A 175 -12.92 7.26 4.67
C CYS A 175 -12.18 6.21 3.83
N MET A 176 -10.89 6.43 3.55
CA MET A 176 -10.02 5.45 2.87
C MET A 176 -9.42 4.38 3.82
N HIS A 177 -9.97 4.24 5.02
CA HIS A 177 -9.58 3.25 6.03
C HIS A 177 -10.78 2.62 6.73
N ASN A 178 -11.98 2.83 6.18
CA ASN A 178 -13.24 2.30 6.67
C ASN A 178 -13.92 1.49 5.55
N ILE A 179 -14.65 0.45 5.91
CA ILE A 179 -15.51 -0.29 4.98
C ILE A 179 -16.81 -0.65 5.70
N HIS A 180 -17.93 -0.55 4.97
CA HIS A 180 -19.23 -0.96 5.48
C HIS A 180 -19.31 -2.48 5.57
N VAL A 181 -19.98 -3.00 6.61
CA VAL A 181 -20.23 -4.44 6.72
C VAL A 181 -21.65 -4.70 7.17
N GLU A 182 -22.23 -5.73 6.57
CA GLU A 182 -23.60 -6.14 6.86
C GLU A 182 -23.66 -7.63 7.17
N ILE A 183 -24.27 -7.94 8.30
CA ILE A 183 -24.74 -9.28 8.58
C ILE A 183 -26.16 -9.37 8.02
N ASP A 184 -26.28 -10.02 6.88
CA ASP A 184 -27.53 -10.14 6.11
C ASP A 184 -28.65 -10.91 6.83
N HIS A 185 -29.88 -10.44 6.64
CA HIS A 185 -31.11 -10.94 7.24
C HIS A 185 -31.54 -12.31 6.71
N ASP A 186 -31.25 -12.66 5.46
CA ASP A 186 -31.52 -13.98 4.89
C ASP A 186 -30.51 -14.98 5.48
N TRP A 187 -29.26 -14.58 5.68
CA TRP A 187 -28.25 -15.39 6.39
C TRP A 187 -28.65 -15.69 7.83
N LYS A 188 -29.22 -14.70 8.54
CA LYS A 188 -29.82 -14.92 9.86
C LYS A 188 -31.05 -15.82 9.80
N GLY A 189 -31.95 -15.58 8.83
CA GLY A 189 -33.16 -16.35 8.62
C GLY A 189 -32.87 -17.83 8.33
N ALA A 190 -31.83 -18.12 7.55
CA ALA A 190 -31.36 -19.47 7.22
C ALA A 190 -30.65 -20.16 8.39
N SER A 191 -30.49 -19.47 9.52
CA SER A 191 -29.80 -19.97 10.69
C SER A 191 -28.37 -20.41 10.39
N TYR A 192 -27.61 -19.63 9.60
CA TYR A 192 -26.17 -19.86 9.37
C TYR A 192 -25.32 -19.48 10.60
N CYS A 193 -25.88 -19.82 11.76
CA CYS A 193 -25.50 -19.41 13.09
C CYS A 193 -24.59 -20.44 13.75
N GLY A 194 -23.63 -19.94 14.51
CA GLY A 194 -22.73 -20.66 15.39
C GLY A 194 -22.02 -19.61 16.27
N PRO A 195 -21.25 -20.03 17.28
CA PRO A 195 -20.39 -19.10 17.99
C PRO A 195 -19.54 -18.33 16.96
N TYR A 196 -19.51 -17.00 17.04
CA TYR A 196 -18.65 -16.18 16.17
C TYR A 196 -19.08 -16.09 14.69
N THR A 197 -20.33 -16.43 14.34
CA THR A 197 -20.85 -16.30 12.96
C THR A 197 -21.90 -15.19 12.81
N SER A 198 -22.40 -15.00 11.58
CA SER A 198 -23.38 -13.98 11.18
C SER A 198 -24.48 -13.71 12.21
N CYS A 199 -25.12 -14.70 12.81
CA CYS A 199 -26.28 -14.41 13.67
C CYS A 199 -25.97 -13.99 15.12
N ASP A 200 -24.70 -13.93 15.51
CA ASP A 200 -24.30 -13.84 16.93
C ASP A 200 -24.10 -12.40 17.42
N ASN A 201 -25.08 -11.52 17.18
CA ASN A 201 -25.00 -10.11 17.53
C ASN A 201 -24.84 -9.85 19.04
N ASN A 202 -25.50 -10.65 19.86
CA ASN A 202 -25.46 -10.50 21.32
C ASN A 202 -24.05 -10.79 21.84
N THR A 203 -23.40 -11.84 21.32
CA THR A 203 -22.01 -12.13 21.71
C THR A 203 -21.05 -11.12 21.08
N LEU A 204 -21.31 -10.63 19.87
CA LEU A 204 -20.52 -9.55 19.26
C LEU A 204 -20.49 -8.34 20.20
N VAL A 205 -21.66 -7.86 20.60
CA VAL A 205 -21.77 -6.69 21.49
C VAL A 205 -21.33 -7.00 22.92
N GLY A 206 -21.51 -8.23 23.40
CA GLY A 206 -21.08 -8.65 24.74
C GLY A 206 -19.57 -8.83 24.88
N GLN A 207 -18.86 -9.21 23.82
CA GLN A 207 -17.41 -9.46 23.83
C GLN A 207 -16.58 -8.33 23.21
N THR A 208 -17.22 -7.39 22.51
CA THR A 208 -16.53 -6.27 21.86
C THR A 208 -17.15 -4.94 22.25
N THR A 209 -16.32 -3.94 22.47
CA THR A 209 -16.76 -2.56 22.64
C THR A 209 -16.45 -1.77 21.37
N ALA A 210 -17.44 -1.02 20.86
CA ALA A 210 -17.28 -0.18 19.68
C ALA A 210 -16.08 0.75 19.84
N PHE A 211 -15.29 0.93 18.78
CA PHE A 211 -14.08 1.75 18.74
C PHE A 211 -12.94 1.33 19.69
N LEU A 212 -13.10 0.26 20.47
CA LEU A 212 -12.09 -0.17 21.45
C LEU A 212 -11.58 -1.57 21.17
N THR A 213 -12.46 -2.54 20.95
CA THR A 213 -12.03 -3.94 20.81
C THR A 213 -11.62 -4.24 19.37
N GLY A 214 -10.46 -4.88 19.20
CA GLY A 214 -10.04 -5.43 17.91
C GLY A 214 -10.90 -6.63 17.52
N LEU A 215 -11.07 -6.84 16.23
CA LEU A 215 -11.95 -7.84 15.64
C LEU A 215 -11.25 -8.45 14.43
N ASP A 216 -11.20 -9.77 14.33
CA ASP A 216 -10.94 -10.42 13.04
C ASP A 216 -12.28 -10.74 12.40
N VAL A 217 -12.40 -10.58 11.07
CA VAL A 217 -13.64 -10.75 10.31
C VAL A 217 -13.43 -11.58 9.05
N GLN A 218 -14.48 -12.27 8.61
CA GLN A 218 -14.56 -12.93 7.31
C GLN A 218 -15.86 -12.59 6.60
N GLY A 219 -15.78 -12.21 5.32
CA GLY A 219 -16.94 -11.77 4.55
C GLY A 219 -16.72 -11.84 3.03
N PHE A 220 -17.77 -11.61 2.27
CA PHE A 220 -17.69 -11.49 0.81
C PHE A 220 -17.56 -10.04 0.38
N VAL A 221 -16.64 -9.76 -0.55
CA VAL A 221 -16.41 -8.41 -1.06
C VAL A 221 -17.47 -8.03 -2.09
N PHE A 222 -18.23 -6.99 -1.79
CA PHE A 222 -19.31 -6.51 -2.65
C PHE A 222 -19.14 -5.02 -2.98
N TRP A 223 -19.72 -4.61 -4.11
CA TRP A 223 -19.85 -3.21 -4.49
C TRP A 223 -21.34 -2.87 -4.55
N ASP A 224 -21.80 -1.99 -3.65
CA ASP A 224 -23.13 -1.40 -3.68
C ASP A 224 -23.08 -0.04 -4.41
N GLN A 225 -23.70 0.00 -5.59
CA GLN A 225 -23.67 1.16 -6.46
C GLN A 225 -24.59 2.29 -5.97
N ASP A 226 -25.60 1.95 -5.16
CA ASP A 226 -26.62 2.89 -4.70
C ASP A 226 -26.15 3.65 -3.44
N ARG A 227 -25.06 3.21 -2.82
CA ARG A 227 -24.54 3.75 -1.54
C ARG A 227 -23.25 4.57 -1.65
N VAL A 228 -22.79 4.84 -2.87
CA VAL A 228 -21.48 5.45 -3.15
C VAL A 228 -21.28 6.85 -2.57
N ASP A 229 -22.35 7.59 -2.30
CA ASP A 229 -22.30 8.95 -1.73
C ASP A 229 -22.87 9.02 -0.30
N GLU A 230 -23.15 7.87 0.32
CA GLU A 230 -23.76 7.82 1.65
C GLU A 230 -22.71 7.81 2.77
N ALA A 231 -22.89 8.70 3.76
CA ALA A 231 -21.96 8.81 4.89
C ALA A 231 -21.92 7.53 5.75
N THR A 232 -23.04 6.80 5.84
CA THR A 232 -23.12 5.51 6.55
C THR A 232 -22.27 4.43 5.88
N HIS A 233 -22.06 4.52 4.56
CA HIS A 233 -21.17 3.67 3.77
C HIS A 233 -19.80 4.32 3.50
N ASN A 234 -19.43 5.34 4.27
CA ASN A 234 -18.13 6.01 4.18
C ASN A 234 -17.88 6.67 2.81
N PHE A 235 -18.95 7.10 2.12
CA PHE A 235 -18.90 7.62 0.76
C PHE A 235 -18.24 6.65 -0.23
N SER A 236 -18.46 5.34 -0.03
CA SER A 236 -17.94 4.26 -0.86
C SER A 236 -19.01 3.19 -1.09
N GLY A 237 -18.98 2.56 -2.26
CA GLY A 237 -19.80 1.36 -2.52
C GLY A 237 -19.17 0.07 -2.00
N TRP A 238 -17.91 0.07 -1.57
CA TRP A 238 -17.26 -1.15 -1.09
C TRP A 238 -17.82 -1.59 0.25
N GLU A 239 -18.20 -2.86 0.36
CA GLU A 239 -18.68 -3.46 1.59
C GLU A 239 -18.29 -4.93 1.73
N LEU A 240 -18.36 -5.43 2.97
CA LEU A 240 -18.45 -6.87 3.21
C LEU A 240 -19.92 -7.24 3.40
N HIS A 241 -20.52 -7.80 2.35
CA HIS A 241 -21.91 -8.22 2.35
C HIS A 241 -22.04 -9.57 1.64
N PRO A 242 -22.36 -10.64 2.39
CA PRO A 242 -22.54 -10.68 3.85
C PRO A 242 -21.20 -10.78 4.59
N LEU A 243 -21.16 -10.20 5.79
CA LEU A 243 -20.24 -10.58 6.85
C LEU A 243 -20.65 -11.94 7.42
N THR A 244 -19.76 -12.92 7.28
CA THR A 244 -20.07 -14.33 7.54
C THR A 244 -19.66 -14.79 8.95
N ALA A 245 -18.60 -14.19 9.48
CA ALA A 245 -18.04 -14.53 10.78
C ALA A 245 -17.13 -13.42 11.33
N TRP A 246 -16.97 -13.41 12.64
CA TRP A 246 -16.12 -12.47 13.37
C TRP A 246 -15.57 -13.14 14.63
N ARG A 247 -14.40 -12.76 15.13
CA ARG A 247 -13.92 -13.25 16.43
C ARG A 247 -13.07 -12.19 17.13
N VAL A 248 -13.05 -12.22 18.46
CA VAL A 248 -12.07 -11.45 19.22
C VAL A 248 -10.69 -12.06 18.97
N PRO A 249 -9.68 -11.26 18.59
CA PRO A 249 -8.35 -11.78 18.34
C PRO A 249 -7.72 -12.38 19.61
N TYR A 250 -7.23 -13.62 19.51
CA TYR A 250 -6.71 -14.40 20.65
C TYR A 250 -5.28 -14.05 21.11
N TRP A 251 -4.68 -12.96 20.61
CA TRP A 251 -3.28 -12.62 20.91
C TRP A 251 -3.14 -11.68 22.10
N ALA A 252 -1.97 -11.73 22.76
CA ALA A 252 -1.58 -10.75 23.77
C ALA A 252 -1.54 -9.32 23.17
N PRO A 253 -1.50 -8.25 23.99
CA PRO A 253 -1.28 -6.89 23.48
C PRO A 253 -0.08 -6.86 22.52
N ASP A 254 -0.29 -6.37 21.31
CA ASP A 254 0.68 -6.41 20.21
C ASP A 254 0.53 -5.23 19.26
N PHE A 255 1.44 -5.10 18.31
CA PHE A 255 1.34 -4.14 17.22
C PHE A 255 1.73 -4.80 15.90
N HIS A 256 1.45 -4.12 14.79
CA HIS A 256 2.10 -4.41 13.51
C HIS A 256 2.46 -3.10 12.82
N LEU A 257 3.34 -3.20 11.83
CA LEU A 257 3.79 -2.07 11.01
C LEU A 257 3.18 -2.16 9.62
N SER A 258 2.69 -1.04 9.11
CA SER A 258 2.35 -0.87 7.69
C SER A 258 3.10 0.32 7.11
N ALA A 259 3.29 0.32 5.79
CA ALA A 259 3.98 1.39 5.07
C ALA A 259 3.02 1.99 4.03
N SER A 260 2.92 3.32 3.95
CA SER A 260 2.07 4.00 2.96
C SER A 260 2.53 3.75 1.52
N ALA A 261 3.83 3.54 1.32
CA ALA A 261 4.42 3.06 0.07
C ALA A 261 5.38 1.89 0.36
N SER A 262 5.09 0.73 -0.23
CA SER A 262 5.94 -0.47 -0.16
C SER A 262 7.01 -0.52 -1.27
N ASN A 263 6.95 0.41 -2.23
CA ASN A 263 7.93 0.57 -3.31
C ASN A 263 8.24 2.06 -3.52
N LEU A 264 9.51 2.44 -3.42
CA LEU A 264 10.00 3.81 -3.62
C LEU A 264 10.93 3.86 -4.84
N GLY A 265 10.54 4.59 -5.87
CA GLY A 265 11.44 5.01 -6.95
C GLY A 265 12.20 6.26 -6.55
N VAL A 266 13.53 6.24 -6.63
CA VAL A 266 14.38 7.37 -6.23
C VAL A 266 15.53 7.54 -7.22
N LEU A 267 15.86 8.79 -7.56
CA LEU A 267 17.04 9.07 -8.37
C LEU A 267 18.31 9.07 -7.51
N ALA A 268 19.46 8.75 -8.10
CA ALA A 268 20.75 8.84 -7.43
C ALA A 268 20.99 10.25 -6.83
N GLY A 269 21.46 10.32 -5.58
CA GLY A 269 21.65 11.58 -4.86
C GLY A 269 20.40 12.24 -4.31
N GLN A 270 19.22 11.61 -4.47
CA GLN A 270 17.95 12.13 -4.01
C GLN A 270 17.41 11.34 -2.81
N SER A 271 16.30 11.83 -2.26
CA SER A 271 15.61 11.17 -1.14
C SER A 271 14.17 10.83 -1.52
N ALA A 272 13.65 9.75 -0.95
CA ALA A 272 12.24 9.38 -0.99
C ALA A 272 11.79 8.98 0.42
N SER A 273 10.49 9.03 0.70
CA SER A 273 9.96 8.68 2.01
C SER A 273 8.72 7.80 1.95
N SER A 274 8.49 7.04 3.02
CA SER A 274 7.29 6.24 3.26
C SER A 274 6.85 6.46 4.71
N THR A 275 5.56 6.66 4.95
CA THR A 275 5.04 6.76 6.31
C THR A 275 4.86 5.36 6.86
N ILE A 276 5.56 5.05 7.94
CA ILE A 276 5.40 3.81 8.70
C ILE A 276 4.38 4.04 9.79
N THR A 277 3.29 3.30 9.72
CA THR A 277 2.19 3.34 10.69
C THR A 277 2.37 2.20 11.69
N VAL A 278 2.29 2.54 12.98
CA VAL A 278 2.20 1.56 14.07
C VAL A 278 0.74 1.35 14.40
N ASN A 279 0.23 0.18 14.02
CA ASN A 279 -1.14 -0.22 14.28
C ASN A 279 -1.12 -1.10 15.53
N THR A 280 -1.70 -0.57 16.61
CA THR A 280 -1.74 -1.25 17.91
C THR A 280 -2.98 -2.10 18.02
N PHE A 281 -2.89 -3.21 18.75
CA PHE A 281 -4.10 -3.87 19.19
C PHE A 281 -4.04 -4.64 20.50
N ASN A 282 -5.23 -5.04 20.96
CA ASN A 282 -5.49 -5.55 22.29
C ASN A 282 -4.93 -4.63 23.39
N LEU A 283 -5.18 -3.31 23.24
CA LEU A 283 -4.74 -2.26 24.15
C LEU A 283 -3.22 -2.20 24.35
N PHE A 284 -2.45 -2.57 23.32
CA PHE A 284 -1.01 -2.43 23.35
C PHE A 284 -0.60 -1.00 23.67
N SER A 285 0.26 -0.88 24.67
CA SER A 285 0.89 0.37 25.09
C SER A 285 2.37 0.12 25.33
N GLY A 286 3.16 1.16 25.16
CA GLY A 286 4.61 1.08 25.24
C GLY A 286 5.28 1.95 24.18
N ASN A 287 6.62 1.98 24.24
CA ASN A 287 7.42 2.71 23.28
C ASN A 287 7.89 1.77 22.18
N VAL A 288 7.52 2.05 20.93
CA VAL A 288 8.03 1.33 19.76
C VAL A 288 9.23 2.09 19.22
N SER A 289 10.42 1.51 19.36
CA SER A 289 11.66 2.05 18.81
C SER A 289 11.93 1.43 17.45
N PHE A 290 12.29 2.26 16.47
CA PHE A 290 12.53 1.81 15.11
C PHE A 290 14.02 1.61 14.83
N SER A 291 14.29 0.59 14.02
CA SER A 291 15.60 0.33 13.41
C SER A 291 15.40 -0.03 11.94
N THR A 292 16.42 0.21 11.13
CA THR A 292 16.41 -0.08 9.70
C THR A 292 17.57 -1.00 9.35
N ALA A 293 17.31 -1.99 8.50
CA ALA A 293 18.32 -2.82 7.89
C ALA A 293 18.15 -2.75 6.37
N ILE A 294 19.26 -2.63 5.63
CA ILE A 294 19.25 -2.47 4.18
C ILE A 294 20.03 -3.63 3.57
N SER A 295 19.44 -4.32 2.59
CA SER A 295 20.10 -5.34 1.81
C SER A 295 19.82 -5.16 0.31
N PRO A 296 20.77 -5.49 -0.58
CA PRO A 296 20.47 -5.61 -2.01
C PRO A 296 19.36 -6.63 -2.26
N ALA A 297 18.49 -6.40 -3.24
CA ALA A 297 17.57 -7.43 -3.72
C ALA A 297 18.36 -8.57 -4.40
N SER A 298 17.88 -9.82 -4.30
CA SER A 298 18.61 -11.06 -4.65
C SER A 298 19.04 -11.20 -6.13
N ASN A 299 18.71 -10.23 -6.98
CA ASN A 299 19.00 -10.17 -8.41
C ASN A 299 19.39 -8.75 -8.90
N ALA A 300 19.77 -7.85 -7.99
CA ALA A 300 20.13 -6.48 -8.36
C ALA A 300 21.60 -6.36 -8.78
N SER A 301 21.84 -5.93 -10.03
CA SER A 301 23.13 -5.34 -10.39
C SER A 301 23.21 -3.96 -9.74
N THR A 302 24.13 -3.81 -8.77
CA THR A 302 24.32 -2.55 -8.05
C THR A 302 25.49 -1.78 -8.62
N VAL A 303 25.29 -0.51 -8.89
CA VAL A 303 26.35 0.45 -9.22
C VAL A 303 26.46 1.43 -8.06
N GLY A 304 27.66 1.67 -7.54
CA GLY A 304 27.88 2.67 -6.48
C GLY A 304 27.51 2.22 -5.06
N ALA A 305 27.33 3.20 -4.17
CA ALA A 305 27.09 2.94 -2.74
C ALA A 305 25.62 2.58 -2.45
N ALA A 306 25.41 1.80 -1.38
CA ALA A 306 24.08 1.51 -0.85
C ALA A 306 23.41 2.79 -0.29
N PRO A 307 22.07 2.87 -0.30
CA PRO A 307 21.36 3.99 0.31
C PRO A 307 21.46 3.94 1.84
N THR A 308 21.10 5.05 2.49
CA THR A 308 20.90 5.14 3.94
C THR A 308 19.42 5.34 4.26
N ALA A 309 18.97 4.86 5.41
CA ALA A 309 17.59 5.01 5.86
C ALA A 309 17.51 5.54 7.29
N SER A 310 16.61 6.49 7.54
CA SER A 310 16.35 7.08 8.86
C SER A 310 14.87 7.09 9.19
N MET A 311 14.54 7.02 10.48
CA MET A 311 13.18 7.06 11.00
C MET A 311 12.96 8.34 11.82
N THR A 312 11.92 9.11 11.49
CA THR A 312 11.59 10.37 12.18
C THR A 312 10.10 10.42 12.56
N PRO A 313 9.74 10.32 13.85
CA PRO A 313 10.62 10.11 14.99
C PRO A 313 11.23 8.69 15.04
N SER A 314 12.38 8.51 15.68
CA SER A 314 13.05 7.21 15.82
C SER A 314 12.36 6.26 16.80
N SER A 315 11.43 6.77 17.61
CA SER A 315 10.52 5.97 18.41
C SER A 315 9.18 6.68 18.57
N VAL A 316 8.13 5.91 18.81
CA VAL A 316 6.79 6.43 19.11
C VAL A 316 6.27 5.84 20.41
N ALA A 317 5.74 6.70 21.28
CA ALA A 317 5.12 6.30 22.53
C ALA A 317 3.62 6.10 22.33
N LEU A 318 3.13 4.94 22.73
CA LEU A 318 1.72 4.57 22.68
C LEU A 318 1.20 4.52 24.13
N PRO A 319 0.43 5.53 24.57
CA PRO A 319 0.05 5.64 25.97
C PRO A 319 -1.02 4.60 26.37
N SER A 320 -1.13 4.34 27.67
CA SER A 320 -1.92 3.24 28.24
C SER A 320 -3.44 3.49 28.32
N ASN A 321 -3.92 4.61 27.77
CA ASN A 321 -5.30 5.10 27.89
C ASN A 321 -6.18 4.82 26.66
N GLY A 322 -5.73 4.02 25.70
CA GLY A 322 -6.51 3.65 24.51
C GLY A 322 -5.67 3.16 23.33
N PHE A 323 -6.32 2.85 22.21
CA PHE A 323 -5.67 2.49 20.94
C PHE A 323 -5.22 3.76 20.22
N TYR A 324 -3.94 3.83 19.89
CA TYR A 324 -3.34 4.95 19.16
C TYR A 324 -2.74 4.41 17.87
N ILE A 325 -2.94 5.14 16.77
CA ILE A 325 -1.95 5.11 15.70
C ILE A 325 -0.85 6.08 16.09
N ALA A 326 0.38 5.59 15.95
CA ALA A 326 1.53 6.47 15.84
C ALA A 326 2.21 6.27 14.50
N TYR A 327 2.88 7.30 14.02
CA TYR A 327 3.55 7.28 12.73
C TYR A 327 5.03 7.61 12.90
N SER A 328 5.84 7.05 12.02
CA SER A 328 7.21 7.49 11.81
C SER A 328 7.50 7.56 10.32
N GLN A 329 8.19 8.62 9.89
CA GLN A 329 8.60 8.76 8.50
C GLN A 329 9.90 7.98 8.27
N LEU A 330 9.85 6.96 7.42
CA LEU A 330 11.03 6.37 6.81
C LEU A 330 11.51 7.30 5.70
N THR A 331 12.72 7.83 5.82
CA THR A 331 13.39 8.57 4.74
C THR A 331 14.58 7.76 4.25
N VAL A 332 14.60 7.49 2.95
CA VAL A 332 15.70 6.82 2.26
C VAL A 332 16.44 7.85 1.42
N THR A 333 17.74 7.97 1.62
CA THR A 333 18.62 8.88 0.89
C THR A 333 19.67 8.10 0.13
N THR A 334 19.88 8.46 -1.14
CA THR A 334 20.80 7.76 -2.05
C THR A 334 22.07 8.57 -2.29
N ALA A 335 23.13 7.89 -2.70
CA ALA A 335 24.42 8.51 -3.02
C ALA A 335 24.58 8.74 -4.54
N VAL A 336 25.64 9.42 -4.93
CA VAL A 336 26.02 9.66 -6.33
C VAL A 336 27.44 9.15 -6.57
N PRO A 337 27.69 8.26 -7.56
CA PRO A 337 26.71 7.46 -8.30
C PRO A 337 26.06 6.38 -7.43
N SER A 338 24.78 6.07 -7.68
CA SER A 338 24.16 4.86 -7.15
C SER A 338 23.01 4.40 -8.06
N ALA A 339 22.93 3.10 -8.36
CA ALA A 339 21.79 2.49 -9.03
C ALA A 339 21.62 1.05 -8.54
N GLY A 340 20.38 0.58 -8.44
CA GLY A 340 20.08 -0.79 -8.02
C GLY A 340 18.81 -0.88 -7.18
N ASN A 341 18.42 -2.11 -6.88
CA ASN A 341 17.24 -2.42 -6.08
C ASN A 341 17.65 -2.88 -4.69
N TYR A 342 17.05 -2.28 -3.67
CA TYR A 342 17.31 -2.55 -2.27
C TYR A 342 16.02 -2.87 -1.53
N ILE A 343 16.12 -3.64 -0.46
CA ILE A 343 15.04 -3.86 0.50
C ILE A 343 15.45 -3.18 1.80
N VAL A 344 14.62 -2.24 2.25
CA VAL A 344 14.74 -1.64 3.58
C VAL A 344 13.75 -2.35 4.50
N VAL A 345 14.27 -3.11 5.46
CA VAL A 345 13.48 -3.72 6.52
C VAL A 345 13.42 -2.74 7.68
N VAL A 346 12.23 -2.22 7.95
CA VAL A 346 11.94 -1.41 9.14
C VAL A 346 11.48 -2.35 10.24
N SER A 347 12.17 -2.34 11.37
CA SER A 347 11.78 -3.11 12.56
C SER A 347 11.39 -2.19 13.70
N GLY A 348 10.17 -2.31 14.18
CA GLY A 348 9.68 -1.69 15.41
C GLY A 348 9.82 -2.67 16.56
N THR A 349 10.41 -2.23 17.66
CA THR A 349 10.63 -3.06 18.85
C THR A 349 10.07 -2.38 20.10
N SER A 350 9.32 -3.13 20.90
CA SER A 350 8.85 -2.74 22.23
C SER A 350 8.98 -3.93 23.19
N GLY A 351 9.90 -3.83 24.15
CA GLY A 351 10.24 -4.94 25.03
C GLY A 351 10.70 -6.18 24.22
N ASN A 352 9.97 -7.29 24.38
CA ASN A 352 10.25 -8.56 23.67
C ASN A 352 9.50 -8.70 22.34
N LEU A 353 8.69 -7.70 21.94
CA LEU A 353 7.93 -7.72 20.70
C LEU A 353 8.69 -6.96 19.61
N THR A 354 8.97 -7.64 18.51
CA THR A 354 9.54 -7.05 17.29
C THR A 354 8.66 -7.36 16.10
N ARG A 355 8.33 -6.32 15.34
CA ARG A 355 7.48 -6.39 14.14
C ARG A 355 8.17 -5.64 13.03
N SER A 356 8.07 -6.16 11.82
CA SER A 356 8.80 -5.60 10.68
C SER A 356 7.89 -5.41 9.48
N VAL A 357 8.21 -4.38 8.69
CA VAL A 357 7.65 -4.12 7.37
C VAL A 357 8.80 -3.86 6.41
N SER A 358 8.68 -4.35 5.17
CA SER A 358 9.70 -4.19 4.14
C SER A 358 9.25 -3.17 3.11
N VAL A 359 10.16 -2.26 2.75
CA VAL A 359 9.99 -1.28 1.67
C VAL A 359 11.05 -1.54 0.61
N THR A 360 10.62 -1.77 -0.62
CA THR A 360 11.52 -1.90 -1.77
C THR A 360 11.93 -0.52 -2.25
N VAL A 361 13.21 -0.33 -2.58
CA VAL A 361 13.76 0.93 -3.08
C VAL A 361 14.42 0.66 -4.43
N ASN A 362 13.91 1.28 -5.48
CA ASN A 362 14.47 1.27 -6.82
C ASN A 362 15.25 2.57 -7.06
N ILE A 363 16.58 2.47 -7.09
CA ILE A 363 17.47 3.61 -7.34
C ILE A 363 17.79 3.66 -8.82
N MET A 364 17.36 4.72 -9.48
CA MET A 364 17.58 4.98 -10.90
C MET A 364 18.70 5.99 -11.11
N ASP A 365 19.46 5.82 -12.20
CA ASP A 365 20.58 6.69 -12.54
C ASP A 365 20.85 6.67 -14.03
N PHE A 366 21.75 7.55 -14.48
CA PHE A 366 22.32 7.51 -15.82
C PHE A 366 23.82 7.91 -15.79
N SER A 367 24.55 7.60 -16.85
CA SER A 367 25.90 8.12 -17.09
C SER A 367 26.02 8.80 -18.45
N ILE A 368 27.03 9.65 -18.60
CA ILE A 368 27.47 10.19 -19.89
C ILE A 368 28.96 9.86 -20.10
N ALA A 369 29.32 9.41 -21.31
CA ALA A 369 30.70 9.18 -21.72
C ALA A 369 30.97 9.84 -23.07
N ALA A 370 32.22 10.24 -23.32
CA ALA A 370 32.65 10.83 -24.60
C ALA A 370 33.66 9.91 -25.30
N SER A 371 33.57 9.77 -26.63
CA SER A 371 34.51 8.99 -27.44
C SER A 371 34.71 9.61 -28.83
N PRO A 372 35.93 10.06 -29.20
CA PRO A 372 37.14 10.05 -28.37
C PRO A 372 37.07 11.08 -27.22
N THR A 373 37.82 10.84 -26.14
CA THR A 373 37.98 11.77 -25.00
C THR A 373 39.00 12.88 -25.26
N SER A 374 39.70 12.84 -26.40
CA SER A 374 40.64 13.86 -26.82
C SER A 374 40.57 14.13 -28.33
N LEU A 375 40.72 15.39 -28.73
CA LEU A 375 40.76 15.83 -30.13
C LEU A 375 42.03 16.64 -30.38
N SER A 376 42.64 16.44 -31.56
CA SER A 376 43.72 17.29 -32.08
C SER A 376 43.21 18.00 -33.33
N ILE A 377 43.06 19.32 -33.27
CA ILE A 377 42.36 20.11 -34.28
C ILE A 377 43.29 21.23 -34.78
N PRO A 378 43.72 21.20 -36.04
CA PRO A 378 44.43 22.34 -36.64
C PRO A 378 43.55 23.60 -36.69
N ILE A 379 44.16 24.77 -36.59
CA ILE A 379 43.43 26.03 -36.84
C ILE A 379 42.72 26.00 -38.19
N GLY A 380 41.50 26.52 -38.24
CA GLY A 380 40.63 26.47 -39.41
C GLY A 380 39.90 25.13 -39.63
N SER A 381 40.07 24.14 -38.74
CA SER A 381 39.44 22.81 -38.85
C SER A 381 38.46 22.53 -37.70
N SER A 382 37.77 21.38 -37.79
CA SER A 382 36.88 20.88 -36.74
C SER A 382 37.14 19.39 -36.45
N GLY A 383 36.69 18.95 -35.28
CA GLY A 383 36.71 17.56 -34.84
C GLY A 383 35.43 17.22 -34.09
N THR A 384 35.11 15.93 -33.98
CA THR A 384 33.89 15.48 -33.32
C THR A 384 34.16 14.42 -32.26
N SER A 385 33.33 14.40 -31.22
CA SER A 385 33.28 13.35 -30.21
C SER A 385 31.85 12.87 -30.04
N THR A 386 31.65 11.55 -30.01
CA THR A 386 30.35 10.95 -29.73
C THR A 386 30.14 10.92 -28.22
N LEU A 387 29.05 11.55 -27.78
CA LEU A 387 28.58 11.51 -26.41
C LEU A 387 27.53 10.39 -26.29
N THR A 388 27.77 9.42 -25.44
CA THR A 388 26.81 8.33 -25.18
C THR A 388 26.26 8.46 -23.77
N LEU A 389 24.94 8.59 -23.68
CA LEU A 389 24.19 8.43 -22.44
C LEU A 389 23.78 6.97 -22.27
N THR A 390 23.87 6.49 -21.03
CA THR A 390 23.44 5.13 -20.65
C THR A 390 22.50 5.22 -19.46
N SER A 391 21.33 4.61 -19.58
CA SER A 391 20.36 4.44 -18.50
C SER A 391 20.74 3.28 -17.59
N PHE A 392 20.55 3.45 -16.28
CA PHE A 392 20.70 2.39 -15.28
C PHE A 392 19.42 2.15 -14.49
N ASN A 393 19.17 0.86 -14.22
CA ASN A 393 18.13 0.35 -13.34
C ASN A 393 16.74 0.94 -13.59
N GLY A 394 16.40 1.11 -14.87
CA GLY A 394 15.09 1.56 -15.31
C GLY A 394 14.94 3.06 -15.56
N PHE A 395 16.00 3.85 -15.41
CA PHE A 395 15.93 5.29 -15.66
C PHE A 395 15.38 5.58 -17.08
N SER A 396 14.34 6.40 -17.16
CA SER A 396 13.81 6.88 -18.43
C SER A 396 13.39 8.33 -18.31
N GLY A 397 13.61 9.11 -19.37
CA GLY A 397 13.25 10.51 -19.40
C GLY A 397 14.24 11.37 -20.16
N ASN A 398 13.99 12.68 -20.12
CA ASN A 398 14.79 13.67 -20.83
C ASN A 398 16.00 14.11 -19.99
N VAL A 399 17.15 14.15 -20.65
CA VAL A 399 18.42 14.63 -20.10
C VAL A 399 18.90 15.78 -20.96
N SER A 400 18.94 16.98 -20.38
CA SER A 400 19.49 18.18 -21.00
C SER A 400 21.01 18.12 -21.02
N LEU A 401 21.61 18.56 -22.13
CA LEU A 401 23.05 18.60 -22.34
C LEU A 401 23.53 20.05 -22.49
N ALA A 402 24.65 20.36 -21.87
CA ALA A 402 25.37 21.61 -22.06
C ALA A 402 26.86 21.33 -22.26
N ALA A 403 27.51 22.08 -23.14
CA ALA A 403 28.95 22.01 -23.36
C ALA A 403 29.58 23.36 -23.05
N GLN A 404 30.65 23.36 -22.27
CA GLN A 404 31.39 24.56 -21.89
C GLN A 404 32.88 24.37 -22.19
N VAL A 405 33.48 25.33 -22.91
CA VAL A 405 34.91 25.35 -23.20
C VAL A 405 35.66 26.13 -22.13
N THR A 406 36.75 25.57 -21.62
CA THR A 406 37.64 26.21 -20.65
C THR A 406 39.10 26.24 -21.17
N PRO A 407 39.89 27.29 -20.84
CA PRO A 407 39.50 28.49 -20.07
C PRO A 407 38.45 29.32 -20.82
N ALA A 408 37.56 30.02 -20.12
CA ALA A 408 36.56 30.89 -20.76
C ALA A 408 37.24 32.15 -21.32
N SER A 409 36.84 32.58 -22.52
CA SER A 409 37.38 33.81 -23.12
C SER A 409 36.89 35.02 -22.32
N ILE A 410 37.81 35.89 -21.90
CA ILE A 410 37.49 37.16 -21.25
C ILE A 410 37.61 38.28 -22.28
N THR A 411 36.47 38.82 -22.73
CA THR A 411 36.44 39.89 -23.73
C THR A 411 36.87 41.22 -23.10
N ALA A 412 38.18 41.49 -23.07
CA ALA A 412 38.74 42.81 -22.76
C ALA A 412 40.14 43.02 -23.40
N GLY A 413 40.33 42.58 -24.64
CA GLY A 413 41.32 43.16 -25.55
C GLY A 413 42.55 42.33 -25.94
N LEU A 414 42.92 41.26 -25.22
CA LEU A 414 44.07 40.39 -25.56
C LEU A 414 43.90 38.90 -25.14
N SER A 415 42.66 38.43 -24.90
CA SER A 415 42.39 37.04 -24.48
C SER A 415 42.57 36.04 -25.63
N PRO A 416 42.99 34.78 -25.37
CA PRO A 416 42.95 33.73 -26.37
C PRO A 416 41.54 33.60 -26.97
N VAL A 417 41.48 33.42 -28.29
CA VAL A 417 40.24 33.06 -28.99
C VAL A 417 40.07 31.57 -28.83
N ASN A 418 39.08 31.15 -28.06
CA ASN A 418 38.79 29.75 -27.79
C ASN A 418 38.21 29.03 -29.02
N PRO A 419 38.29 27.69 -29.09
CA PRO A 419 37.44 26.92 -30.00
C PRO A 419 35.97 27.06 -29.59
N SER A 420 35.06 26.89 -30.55
CA SER A 420 33.62 26.77 -30.28
C SER A 420 33.24 25.30 -30.13
N ALA A 421 32.27 25.03 -29.25
CA ALA A 421 31.69 23.70 -29.06
C ALA A 421 30.19 23.77 -29.35
N SER A 422 29.66 22.82 -30.12
CA SER A 422 28.24 22.68 -30.38
C SER A 422 27.79 21.23 -30.22
N LEU A 423 26.57 21.05 -29.75
CA LEU A 423 25.94 19.74 -29.59
C LEU A 423 24.92 19.54 -30.69
N SER A 424 24.87 18.34 -31.27
CA SER A 424 23.85 17.97 -32.26
C SER A 424 22.43 17.99 -31.68
N SER A 425 22.31 17.87 -30.35
CA SER A 425 21.08 18.07 -29.59
C SER A 425 21.39 18.61 -28.20
N SER A 426 20.55 19.54 -27.71
CA SER A 426 20.61 20.06 -26.33
C SER A 426 19.81 19.20 -25.34
N SER A 427 19.09 18.18 -25.81
CA SER A 427 18.35 17.23 -24.97
C SER A 427 18.33 15.84 -25.61
N MET A 428 18.47 14.80 -24.80
CA MET A 428 18.31 13.41 -25.22
C MET A 428 17.28 12.71 -24.34
N THR A 429 16.42 11.90 -24.94
CA THR A 429 15.52 11.03 -24.18
C THR A 429 16.14 9.65 -24.05
N LEU A 430 16.30 9.18 -22.81
CA LEU A 430 16.71 7.82 -22.52
C LEU A 430 15.48 6.92 -22.35
N GLN A 431 15.52 5.76 -22.99
CA GLN A 431 14.63 4.66 -22.67
C GLN A 431 15.20 3.85 -21.49
N SER A 432 14.31 3.19 -20.76
CA SER A 432 14.65 2.31 -19.64
C SER A 432 15.73 1.30 -20.03
N ASN A 433 16.85 1.31 -19.31
CA ASN A 433 18.04 0.47 -19.56
C ASN A 433 18.64 0.57 -20.97
N GLY A 434 18.30 1.63 -21.71
CA GLY A 434 18.81 1.89 -23.05
C GLY A 434 19.99 2.86 -23.08
N THR A 435 20.50 3.09 -24.29
CA THR A 435 21.50 4.11 -24.58
C THR A 435 20.99 5.09 -25.62
N ASN A 436 21.45 6.33 -25.58
CA ASN A 436 21.23 7.30 -26.64
C ASN A 436 22.51 8.12 -26.86
N SER A 437 22.72 8.65 -28.06
CA SER A 437 23.97 9.34 -28.41
C SER A 437 23.73 10.69 -29.07
N ALA A 438 24.59 11.65 -28.77
CA ALA A 438 24.69 12.95 -29.43
C ALA A 438 26.12 13.18 -29.91
N THR A 439 26.30 14.07 -30.87
CA THR A 439 27.63 14.46 -31.35
C THR A 439 28.01 15.81 -30.78
N LEU A 440 29.16 15.88 -30.12
CA LEU A 440 29.88 17.12 -29.83
C LEU A 440 30.74 17.46 -31.04
N ALA A 441 30.55 18.63 -31.63
CA ALA A 441 31.45 19.19 -32.62
C ALA A 441 32.26 20.33 -31.97
N VAL A 442 33.58 20.31 -32.19
CA VAL A 442 34.48 21.37 -31.75
C VAL A 442 35.16 21.97 -32.97
N SER A 443 35.11 23.29 -33.10
CA SER A 443 35.67 24.01 -34.24
C SER A 443 36.71 25.03 -33.79
N ALA A 444 37.90 24.95 -34.39
CA ALA A 444 38.95 25.95 -34.23
C ALA A 444 38.94 26.86 -35.45
N SER A 445 38.62 28.13 -35.26
CA SER A 445 38.70 29.13 -36.34
C SER A 445 40.16 29.44 -36.70
N LEU A 446 40.39 30.18 -37.78
CA LEU A 446 41.72 30.70 -38.12
C LEU A 446 42.26 31.69 -37.08
N LEU A 447 41.40 32.24 -36.21
CA LEU A 447 41.79 33.14 -35.13
C LEU A 447 42.00 32.40 -33.81
N THR A 448 41.60 31.13 -33.72
CA THR A 448 41.66 30.35 -32.49
C THR A 448 43.12 30.19 -32.06
N THR A 449 43.42 30.52 -30.80
CA THR A 449 44.78 30.48 -30.27
C THR A 449 45.22 29.01 -30.11
N PRO A 450 46.36 28.59 -30.69
CA PRO A 450 46.90 27.26 -30.42
C PRO A 450 47.12 27.02 -28.93
N GLY A 451 46.76 25.85 -28.44
CA GLY A 451 46.74 25.57 -27.01
C GLY A 451 45.88 24.36 -26.64
N THR A 452 45.83 24.03 -25.36
CA THR A 452 44.97 22.95 -24.85
C THR A 452 43.74 23.54 -24.16
N TYR A 453 42.58 23.05 -24.55
CA TYR A 453 41.27 23.43 -24.02
C TYR A 453 40.57 22.20 -23.46
N ILE A 454 39.67 22.40 -22.49
CA ILE A 454 38.81 21.34 -21.98
C ILE A 454 37.37 21.71 -22.28
N VAL A 455 36.66 20.83 -22.99
CA VAL A 455 35.21 20.90 -23.13
C VAL A 455 34.60 20.05 -22.02
N THR A 456 33.91 20.69 -21.08
CA THR A 456 33.12 19.99 -20.06
C THR A 456 31.68 19.85 -20.55
N ILE A 457 31.20 18.62 -20.60
CA ILE A 457 29.83 18.29 -21.00
C ILE A 457 29.07 17.96 -19.73
N THR A 458 27.98 18.68 -19.49
CA THR A 458 27.07 18.46 -18.37
C THR A 458 25.77 17.87 -18.88
N ALA A 459 25.35 16.75 -18.29
CA ALA A 459 24.09 16.08 -18.57
C ALA A 459 23.22 16.11 -17.31
N SER A 460 22.01 16.66 -17.40
CA SER A 460 21.13 16.82 -16.23
C SER A 460 19.65 16.56 -16.55
N ASN A 461 18.93 15.93 -15.63
CA ASN A 461 17.47 15.78 -15.71
C ASN A 461 16.73 16.62 -14.64
N GLY A 462 17.40 17.62 -14.05
CA GLY A 462 16.88 18.43 -12.95
C GLY A 462 17.09 17.83 -11.55
N GLY A 463 17.21 16.50 -11.43
CA GLY A 463 17.50 15.83 -10.15
C GLY A 463 18.92 15.25 -10.05
N VAL A 464 19.45 14.72 -11.15
CA VAL A 464 20.79 14.12 -11.24
C VAL A 464 21.59 14.88 -12.27
N THR A 465 22.86 15.13 -11.96
CA THR A 465 23.82 15.74 -12.90
C THR A 465 25.04 14.84 -13.07
N ARG A 466 25.44 14.61 -14.32
CA ARG A 466 26.62 13.85 -14.71
C ARG A 466 27.48 14.69 -15.63
N THR A 467 28.79 14.52 -15.53
CA THR A 467 29.74 15.25 -16.37
C THR A 467 30.73 14.31 -17.04
N THR A 468 31.11 14.64 -18.26
CA THR A 468 32.28 14.06 -18.95
C THR A 468 33.07 15.20 -19.58
N THR A 469 34.34 14.96 -19.91
CA THR A 469 35.23 15.96 -20.50
C THR A 469 35.85 15.47 -21.79
N VAL A 470 36.05 16.39 -22.74
CA VAL A 470 36.86 16.16 -23.95
C VAL A 470 38.01 17.17 -23.96
N THR A 471 39.24 16.66 -24.00
CA THR A 471 40.45 17.49 -24.11
C THR A 471 40.70 17.87 -25.56
N VAL A 472 40.96 19.13 -25.87
CA VAL A 472 41.12 19.62 -27.25
C VAL A 472 42.47 20.32 -27.39
N ALA A 473 43.37 19.75 -28.19
CA ALA A 473 44.62 20.36 -28.58
C ALA A 473 44.43 21.10 -29.91
N VAL A 474 44.53 22.43 -29.89
CA VAL A 474 44.53 23.25 -31.10
C VAL A 474 45.96 23.45 -31.58
N THR A 475 46.26 23.02 -32.80
CA THR A 475 47.62 23.09 -33.39
C THR A 475 47.71 24.15 -34.48
N ALA A 476 48.86 24.82 -34.59
CA ALA A 476 49.15 25.66 -35.74
C ALA A 476 49.28 24.81 -37.01
N THR A 477 48.82 25.31 -38.15
CA THR A 477 49.13 24.71 -39.46
C THR A 477 50.61 24.94 -39.77
N PRO A 478 51.38 23.91 -40.18
CA PRO A 478 52.74 24.12 -40.65
C PRO A 478 52.71 25.05 -41.87
N LEU A 479 53.40 26.18 -41.80
CA LEU A 479 53.69 26.96 -43.00
C LEU A 479 54.63 26.09 -43.86
N GLY A 480 54.11 25.52 -44.94
CA GLY A 480 54.93 24.86 -45.94
C GLY A 480 55.91 25.87 -46.51
N VAL A 481 57.20 25.67 -46.25
CA VAL A 481 58.31 26.43 -46.83
C VAL A 481 58.58 25.93 -48.23
#